data_AF-A0AAE9E8U4-F1
#
_entry.id   AF-A0AAE9E8U4-F1
#
_cell.length_a   1.000
_cell.length_b   1.000
_cell.length_c   1.000
_cell.angle_alpha   90.00
_cell.angle_beta   90.00
_cell.angle_gamma   90.00
#
_symmetry.space_group_name_H-M   'P 1'
#
loop_
_entity.id
_entity.type
_entity.pdbx_description
1 polymer ?
#
loop_
_entity_poly.entity_id
_entity_poly.type
_entity_poly.pdbx_seq_one_letter_code
_entity_poly.pdbx_strand_id
1 'polypeptide(L)'
;MNSNAKINPNPSLQALGEFCENASTIHGVSIDFKLLTDPVAVSFEKSSNPKIQGVAVPLKTLGSLQLDFSNGRSDFKSAQLSISKLQEYFDQVFSIQRKSHNAESEPFDFKTYGMYGGTGLVFIAILIGLIFVARWIMNDRKRTDPNYYIHLLDSGEESVLTTVTINTQIWGFLPIHRAIKDRNMEALKKCVKNGANVNAYARTVPDQLTPLHMAVKQEEWKMAKLLIMNGADRNLRDWCYLTPEECIQETDHNMKKVFDELRGKTFRRRLPEQFPKSKYLIRDVEDKRFLKRFPTQNIQMYGASETTTHLVCSVDEPNPNGMDFSNINFFFDNVIIMKPSWVVDCAKWWHPWLTVDYKYRVTRLNLDGTIYETLPKIHQHLQERRIPFLNGVKFCLVGFELETCTGQFSSKTVSDVAKLLGADDVVMGHPKATDADFQGGCDHPPKPYYFDNMGHAFIIVPIPEYRPTVDIEGWNPQYFTCNRFSVMDINELVEFLFKFEPHHYKLSGKEDKTTFKSWQPFNQTN
;
A
#
# COMPACT_ATOMS: atom_id res chain seq x y z
N MET A 1 66.27 -22.08 20.10
CA MET A 1 66.50 -21.12 21.20
C MET A 1 65.15 -20.68 21.73
N ASN A 2 64.98 -20.79 23.05
CA ASN A 2 63.88 -20.28 23.89
C ASN A 2 62.45 -20.75 23.58
N SER A 3 62.16 -22.02 23.87
CA SER A 3 60.83 -22.41 24.31
C SER A 3 60.84 -22.43 25.84
N ASN A 4 60.11 -21.51 26.48
CA ASN A 4 59.92 -21.44 27.93
C ASN A 4 58.99 -22.56 28.44
N ALA A 5 59.16 -23.79 27.96
CA ALA A 5 58.62 -24.96 28.64
C ALA A 5 59.46 -25.18 29.90
N LYS A 6 59.17 -24.41 30.96
CA LYS A 6 59.56 -24.80 32.31
C LYS A 6 58.98 -26.20 32.53
N ILE A 7 59.89 -27.16 32.64
CA ILE A 7 59.67 -28.49 33.21
C ILE A 7 58.86 -28.27 34.48
N ASN A 8 57.59 -28.67 34.48
CA ASN A 8 56.78 -28.69 35.69
C ASN A 8 56.95 -30.09 36.31
N PRO A 9 57.75 -30.25 37.38
CA PRO A 9 58.00 -31.54 37.97
C PRO A 9 56.74 -31.92 38.77
N ASN A 10 55.99 -32.90 38.24
CA ASN A 10 54.65 -33.34 38.68
C ASN A 10 53.53 -32.29 38.53
N PRO A 11 52.69 -32.35 37.48
CA PRO A 11 51.41 -31.67 37.55
C PRO A 11 50.59 -32.32 38.66
N SER A 12 50.28 -31.56 39.71
CA SER A 12 49.32 -32.01 40.71
C SER A 12 48.02 -32.41 40.02
N LEU A 13 47.27 -33.37 40.60
CA LEU A 13 45.94 -33.74 40.09
C LEU A 13 45.04 -32.50 39.88
N GLN A 14 45.24 -31.47 40.70
CA GLN A 14 44.62 -30.15 40.57
C GLN A 14 44.97 -29.44 39.25
N ALA A 15 46.25 -29.39 38.85
CA ALA A 15 46.67 -28.78 37.60
C ALA A 15 46.12 -29.51 36.36
N LEU A 16 45.97 -30.84 36.45
CA LEU A 16 45.29 -31.63 35.42
C LEU A 16 43.79 -31.34 35.36
N GLY A 17 43.13 -31.18 36.51
CA GLY A 17 41.72 -30.78 36.59
C GLY A 17 41.47 -29.39 35.99
N GLU A 18 42.28 -28.39 36.34
CA GLU A 18 42.21 -27.03 35.80
C GLU A 18 42.49 -26.99 34.29
N PHE A 19 43.44 -27.81 33.81
CA PHE A 19 43.70 -27.94 32.37
C PHE A 19 42.49 -28.48 31.61
N CYS A 20 41.85 -29.54 32.10
CA CYS A 20 40.64 -30.09 31.48
C CYS A 20 39.47 -29.11 31.49
N GLU A 21 39.31 -28.33 32.56
CA GLU A 21 38.28 -27.30 32.65
C GLU A 21 38.51 -26.19 31.64
N ASN A 22 39.73 -25.63 31.58
CA ASN A 22 40.08 -24.59 30.62
C ASN A 22 39.96 -25.08 29.17
N ALA A 23 40.42 -26.28 28.86
CA ALA A 23 40.29 -26.88 27.52
C ALA A 23 38.83 -27.02 27.08
N SER A 24 37.90 -27.28 28.01
CA SER A 24 36.47 -27.43 27.71
C SER A 24 35.76 -26.12 27.34
N THR A 25 36.38 -24.97 27.61
CA THR A 25 35.85 -23.63 27.28
C THR A 25 36.32 -23.09 25.94
N ILE A 26 37.31 -23.75 25.32
CA ILE A 26 37.85 -23.34 24.02
C ILE A 26 36.93 -23.88 22.93
N HIS A 27 36.07 -23.02 22.41
CA HIS A 27 35.33 -23.28 21.18
C HIS A 27 36.31 -23.21 20.00
N GLY A 28 36.51 -24.33 19.30
CA GLY A 28 37.31 -24.35 18.09
C GLY A 28 36.72 -23.48 16.99
N VAL A 29 37.42 -23.34 15.87
CA VAL A 29 36.87 -22.65 14.70
C VAL A 29 35.81 -23.54 14.05
N SER A 30 34.59 -23.02 13.86
CA SER A 30 33.47 -23.68 13.17
C SER A 30 33.75 -23.81 11.66
N ILE A 31 34.67 -24.69 11.29
CA ILE A 31 34.93 -25.08 9.90
C ILE A 31 34.52 -26.54 9.74
N ASP A 32 33.83 -26.88 8.66
CA ASP A 32 33.59 -28.29 8.32
C ASP A 32 34.92 -28.92 7.88
N PHE A 33 35.63 -29.52 8.83
CA PHE A 33 36.96 -30.10 8.63
C PHE A 33 36.98 -31.20 7.56
N LYS A 34 35.82 -31.82 7.25
CA LYS A 34 35.71 -32.77 6.15
C LYS A 34 36.03 -32.11 4.82
N LEU A 35 35.64 -30.85 4.62
CA LEU A 35 35.93 -30.09 3.40
C LEU A 35 37.43 -29.88 3.17
N LEU A 36 38.22 -29.76 4.25
CA LEU A 36 39.67 -29.61 4.16
C LEU A 36 40.34 -30.90 3.65
N THR A 37 39.85 -32.06 4.08
CA THR A 37 40.31 -33.36 3.59
C THR A 37 39.76 -33.69 2.20
N ASP A 38 38.48 -33.41 1.93
CA ASP A 38 37.77 -33.68 0.68
C ASP A 38 36.62 -32.65 0.51
N PRO A 39 36.59 -31.82 -0.55
CA PRO A 39 37.36 -31.92 -1.81
C PRO A 39 38.63 -31.08 -1.89
N VAL A 40 38.96 -30.29 -0.87
CA VAL A 40 40.00 -29.25 -0.99
C VAL A 40 41.39 -29.87 -1.14
N ALA A 41 41.83 -30.74 -0.21
CA ALA A 41 43.16 -31.34 -0.32
C ALA A 41 43.32 -32.24 -1.55
N VAL A 42 42.28 -33.01 -1.92
CA VAL A 42 42.31 -33.87 -3.12
C VAL A 42 42.46 -33.03 -4.40
N SER A 43 41.84 -31.86 -4.45
CA SER A 43 42.00 -30.92 -5.57
C SER A 43 43.41 -30.34 -5.64
N PHE A 44 44.05 -30.13 -4.48
CA PHE A 44 45.41 -29.60 -4.41
C PHE A 44 46.46 -30.64 -4.80
N GLU A 45 46.27 -31.92 -4.46
CA GLU A 45 47.15 -33.02 -4.91
C GLU A 45 47.20 -33.16 -6.43
N LYS A 46 46.08 -32.88 -7.10
CA LYS A 46 45.95 -32.94 -8.56
C LYS A 46 46.46 -31.68 -9.27
N SER A 47 46.89 -30.66 -8.52
CA SER A 47 47.39 -29.41 -9.10
C SER A 47 48.75 -29.61 -9.76
N SER A 48 48.92 -29.04 -10.96
CA SER A 48 50.21 -29.04 -11.68
C SER A 48 51.23 -28.05 -11.07
N ASN A 49 50.83 -27.24 -10.09
CA ASN A 49 51.72 -26.30 -9.42
C ASN A 49 52.35 -26.97 -8.18
N PRO A 50 53.69 -27.19 -8.15
CA PRO A 50 54.35 -27.92 -7.07
C PRO A 50 54.22 -27.22 -5.70
N LYS A 51 54.04 -25.90 -5.67
CA LYS A 51 53.77 -25.18 -4.40
C LYS A 51 52.38 -25.50 -3.86
N ILE A 52 51.36 -25.62 -4.73
CA ILE A 52 49.99 -25.92 -4.33
C ILE A 52 49.85 -27.40 -3.95
N GLN A 53 50.49 -28.28 -4.72
CA GLN A 53 50.57 -29.71 -4.43
C GLN A 53 51.21 -29.99 -3.07
N GLY A 54 52.26 -29.24 -2.71
CA GLY A 54 52.91 -29.36 -1.39
C GLY A 54 52.03 -28.99 -0.19
N VAL A 55 50.94 -28.24 -0.38
CA VAL A 55 50.02 -27.84 0.70
C VAL A 55 48.96 -28.91 0.97
N ALA A 56 48.76 -29.86 0.07
CA ALA A 56 47.73 -30.87 0.22
C ALA A 56 47.94 -31.80 1.43
N VAL A 57 49.19 -32.18 1.71
CA VAL A 57 49.54 -33.04 2.85
C VAL A 57 49.22 -32.34 4.19
N PRO A 58 49.69 -31.10 4.45
CA PRO A 58 49.28 -30.34 5.63
C PRO A 58 47.77 -30.19 5.80
N LEU A 59 47.01 -29.99 4.71
CA LEU A 59 45.56 -29.85 4.77
C LEU A 59 44.85 -31.15 5.16
N LYS A 60 45.32 -32.31 4.67
CA LYS A 60 44.82 -33.62 5.13
C LYS A 60 45.13 -33.84 6.60
N THR A 61 46.33 -33.49 7.06
CA THR A 61 46.68 -33.59 8.48
C THR A 61 45.79 -32.67 9.32
N LEU A 62 45.57 -31.43 8.90
CA LEU A 62 44.74 -30.46 9.62
C LEU A 62 43.27 -30.89 9.69
N GLY A 63 42.70 -31.41 8.60
CA GLY A 63 41.33 -31.92 8.61
C GLY A 63 41.14 -33.21 9.42
N SER A 64 42.22 -33.95 9.69
CA SER A 64 42.19 -35.12 10.58
C SER A 64 42.30 -34.78 12.06
N LEU A 65 42.67 -33.54 12.41
CA LEU A 65 42.77 -33.09 13.78
C LEU A 65 41.39 -32.60 14.28
N GLN A 66 40.93 -33.16 15.41
CA GLN A 66 39.71 -32.70 16.08
C GLN A 66 40.01 -31.43 16.88
N LEU A 67 39.95 -30.29 16.21
CA LEU A 67 40.25 -28.96 16.80
C LEU A 67 39.04 -28.30 17.47
N ASP A 68 37.88 -28.93 17.43
CA ASP A 68 36.70 -28.53 18.20
C ASP A 68 36.57 -29.37 19.47
N PHE A 69 37.14 -28.86 20.55
CA PHE A 69 37.16 -29.48 21.86
C PHE A 69 35.79 -29.43 22.57
N SER A 70 34.81 -28.69 22.03
CA SER A 70 33.46 -28.60 22.61
C SER A 70 32.68 -29.92 22.49
N ASN A 71 32.98 -30.76 21.50
CA ASN A 71 32.38 -32.08 21.34
C ASN A 71 32.86 -33.09 22.39
N GLY A 72 34.02 -32.89 23.02
CA GLY A 72 34.56 -33.73 24.11
C GLY A 72 34.15 -33.25 25.51
N ARG A 73 33.26 -32.26 25.62
CA ARG A 73 32.96 -31.58 26.88
C ARG A 73 32.44 -32.51 27.98
N SER A 74 31.64 -33.52 27.63
CA SER A 74 31.19 -34.56 28.58
C SER A 74 32.35 -35.37 29.14
N ASP A 75 33.32 -35.68 28.30
CA ASP A 75 34.44 -36.57 28.62
C ASP A 75 35.47 -35.83 29.47
N PHE A 76 35.75 -34.56 29.13
CA PHE A 76 36.58 -33.69 29.98
C PHE A 76 35.95 -33.43 31.34
N LYS A 77 34.62 -33.21 31.41
CA LYS A 77 33.89 -33.07 32.67
C LYS A 77 33.94 -34.36 33.50
N SER A 78 33.80 -35.51 32.85
CA SER A 78 33.86 -36.82 33.50
C SER A 78 35.28 -37.14 34.01
N ALA A 79 36.31 -36.79 33.25
CA ALA A 79 37.71 -36.90 33.65
C ALA A 79 38.02 -35.98 34.85
N GLN A 80 37.57 -34.73 34.83
CA GLN A 80 37.70 -33.80 35.95
C GLN A 80 37.06 -34.35 37.23
N LEU A 81 35.83 -34.87 37.14
CA LEU A 81 35.13 -35.48 38.27
C LEU A 81 35.87 -36.71 38.80
N SER A 82 36.44 -37.53 37.91
CA SER A 82 37.22 -38.72 38.30
C SER A 82 38.53 -38.35 38.99
N ILE A 83 39.21 -37.31 38.50
CA ILE A 83 40.44 -36.77 39.08
C ILE A 83 40.17 -36.19 40.47
N SER A 84 39.06 -35.45 40.64
CA SER A 84 38.68 -34.91 41.95
C SER A 84 38.41 -36.00 42.99
N LYS A 85 37.75 -37.10 42.58
CA LYS A 85 37.51 -38.26 43.45
C LYS A 85 38.77 -39.05 43.77
N LEU A 86 39.68 -39.22 42.79
CA LEU A 86 40.99 -39.84 43.01
C LEU A 86 41.84 -39.02 43.98
N GLN A 87 41.80 -37.70 43.87
CA GLN A 87 42.50 -36.79 44.76
C GLN A 87 41.95 -36.89 46.18
N GLU A 88 40.63 -36.92 46.35
CA GLU A 88 39.98 -37.13 47.66
C GLU A 88 40.32 -38.50 48.26
N TYR A 89 40.30 -39.57 47.45
CA TYR A 89 40.70 -40.92 47.88
C TYR A 89 42.15 -40.96 48.37
N PHE A 90 43.10 -40.42 47.60
CA PHE A 90 44.50 -40.41 48.00
C PHE A 90 44.77 -39.48 49.19
N ASP A 91 44.07 -38.35 49.30
CA ASP A 91 44.18 -37.45 50.44
C ASP A 91 43.68 -38.13 51.73
N GLN A 92 42.65 -39.00 51.65
CA GLN A 92 42.21 -39.85 52.75
C GLN A 92 43.21 -40.96 53.09
N VAL A 93 43.68 -41.71 52.07
CA VAL A 93 44.60 -42.85 52.26
C VAL A 93 45.96 -42.39 52.84
N PHE A 94 46.46 -41.24 52.41
CA PHE A 94 47.76 -40.71 52.84
C PHE A 94 47.65 -39.62 53.92
N SER A 95 46.45 -39.33 54.43
CA SER A 95 46.20 -38.30 55.46
C SER A 95 46.80 -36.92 55.13
N ILE A 96 46.76 -36.54 53.85
CA ILE A 96 47.35 -35.29 53.37
C ILE A 96 46.37 -34.15 53.69
N GLN A 97 46.63 -33.38 54.76
CA GLN A 97 45.90 -32.14 55.02
C GLN A 97 46.40 -31.03 54.10
N ARG A 98 45.72 -30.82 52.96
CA ARG A 98 45.93 -29.61 52.18
C ARG A 98 45.18 -28.46 52.85
N LYS A 99 45.90 -27.39 53.24
CA LYS A 99 45.26 -26.12 53.58
C LYS A 99 44.46 -25.71 52.34
N SER A 100 43.13 -25.74 52.45
CA SER A 100 42.29 -25.14 51.44
C SER A 100 42.65 -23.65 51.39
N HIS A 101 43.42 -23.24 50.39
CA HIS A 101 43.11 -21.96 49.78
C HIS A 101 41.75 -22.15 49.11
N ASN A 102 40.71 -22.11 49.94
CA ASN A 102 39.51 -21.44 49.52
C ASN A 102 40.01 -20.06 49.11
N ALA A 103 40.19 -19.85 47.81
CA ALA A 103 39.72 -18.58 47.30
C ALA A 103 38.30 -18.49 47.86
N GLU A 104 38.12 -17.63 48.87
CA GLU A 104 36.80 -17.09 49.12
C GLU A 104 36.39 -16.55 47.75
N SER A 105 35.59 -17.35 47.02
CA SER A 105 34.74 -16.75 46.01
C SER A 105 33.96 -15.74 46.83
N GLU A 106 34.17 -14.46 46.53
CA GLU A 106 33.28 -13.42 47.03
C GLU A 106 31.87 -13.98 46.95
N PRO A 107 31.08 -13.91 48.04
CA PRO A 107 29.79 -14.57 48.09
C PRO A 107 29.04 -14.18 46.82
N PHE A 108 28.70 -15.18 45.99
CA PHE A 108 28.09 -14.96 44.68
C PHE A 108 26.85 -14.09 44.90
N ASP A 109 26.98 -12.79 44.63
CA ASP A 109 26.01 -11.80 45.09
C ASP A 109 24.80 -11.86 44.17
N PHE A 110 23.87 -12.74 44.54
CA PHE A 110 22.58 -12.92 43.89
C PHE A 110 21.80 -11.60 43.82
N LYS A 111 22.09 -10.65 44.71
CA LYS A 111 21.48 -9.32 44.73
C LYS A 111 22.01 -8.45 43.60
N THR A 112 23.32 -8.43 43.35
CA THR A 112 23.94 -7.63 42.29
C THR A 112 23.63 -8.18 40.89
N TYR A 113 23.72 -9.49 40.65
CA TYR A 113 23.33 -10.08 39.36
C TYR A 113 21.81 -10.15 39.16
N GLY A 114 21.02 -10.33 40.22
CA GLY A 114 19.57 -10.19 40.17
C GLY A 114 19.13 -8.75 39.83
N MET A 115 19.89 -7.75 40.29
CA MET A 115 19.68 -6.35 39.95
C MET A 115 20.13 -6.04 38.50
N TYR A 116 21.25 -6.58 38.01
CA TYR A 116 21.65 -6.44 36.59
C TYR A 116 20.76 -7.23 35.62
N GLY A 117 20.27 -8.41 36.01
CA GLY A 117 19.29 -9.19 35.25
C GLY A 117 17.91 -8.52 35.25
N GLY A 118 17.48 -7.97 36.39
CA GLY A 118 16.24 -7.21 36.52
C GLY A 118 16.26 -5.91 35.73
N THR A 119 17.34 -5.13 35.84
CA THR A 119 17.53 -3.90 35.04
C THR A 119 17.63 -4.22 33.55
N GLY A 120 18.32 -5.30 33.14
CA GLY A 120 18.35 -5.77 31.75
C GLY A 120 16.97 -6.13 31.20
N LEU A 121 16.15 -6.84 31.98
CA LEU A 121 14.76 -7.15 31.60
C LEU A 121 13.88 -5.89 31.51
N VAL A 122 14.07 -4.94 32.41
CA VAL A 122 13.39 -3.63 32.35
C VAL A 122 13.83 -2.85 31.11
N PHE A 123 15.12 -2.84 30.78
CA PHE A 123 15.63 -2.23 29.55
C PHE A 123 15.08 -2.89 28.29
N ILE A 124 14.99 -4.22 28.26
CA ILE A 124 14.37 -4.97 27.14
C ILE A 124 12.88 -4.62 27.05
N ALA A 125 12.15 -4.57 28.17
CA ALA A 125 10.74 -4.20 28.19
C ALA A 125 10.52 -2.75 27.73
N ILE A 126 11.39 -1.82 28.15
CA ILE A 126 11.39 -0.42 27.69
C ILE A 126 11.69 -0.37 26.19
N LEU A 127 12.70 -1.10 25.70
CA LEU A 127 13.05 -1.13 24.28
C LEU A 127 11.91 -1.70 23.43
N ILE A 128 11.29 -2.80 23.88
CA ILE A 128 10.09 -3.37 23.25
C ILE A 128 8.96 -2.33 23.25
N GLY A 129 8.72 -1.67 24.39
CA GLY A 129 7.75 -0.58 24.52
C GLY A 129 8.02 0.56 23.53
N LEU A 130 9.27 1.00 23.41
CA LEU A 130 9.71 2.03 22.46
C LEU A 130 9.53 1.59 21.01
N ILE A 131 9.80 0.32 20.69
CA ILE A 131 9.53 -0.24 19.34
C ILE A 131 8.04 -0.24 19.06
N PHE A 132 7.20 -0.63 20.02
CA PHE A 132 5.74 -0.59 19.88
C PHE A 132 5.23 0.84 19.72
N VAL A 133 5.73 1.79 20.51
CA VAL A 133 5.38 3.21 20.41
C VAL A 133 5.86 3.80 19.08
N ALA A 134 7.09 3.53 18.65
CA ALA A 134 7.61 3.97 17.36
C ALA A 134 6.77 3.39 16.21
N ARG A 135 6.45 2.09 16.25
CA ARG A 135 5.58 1.43 15.26
C ARG A 135 4.16 1.98 15.30
N TRP A 136 3.64 2.32 16.47
CA TRP A 136 2.33 2.94 16.64
C TRP A 136 2.33 4.35 16.03
N ILE A 137 3.27 5.22 16.38
CA ILE A 137 3.44 6.57 15.81
C ILE A 137 3.61 6.49 14.30
N MET A 138 4.45 5.59 13.79
CA MET A 138 4.63 5.40 12.35
C MET A 138 3.32 4.99 11.67
N ASN A 139 2.60 4.00 12.21
CA ASN A 139 1.34 3.56 11.64
C ASN A 139 0.23 4.62 11.79
N ASP A 140 0.26 5.43 12.85
CA ASP A 140 -0.67 6.53 13.07
C ASP A 140 -0.43 7.65 12.04
N ARG A 141 0.82 8.09 11.88
CA ARG A 141 1.22 9.06 10.83
C ARG A 141 0.84 8.60 9.45
N LYS A 142 1.08 7.32 9.13
CA LYS A 142 0.64 6.79 7.85
C LYS A 142 -0.87 6.95 7.72
N ARG A 143 -1.67 6.58 8.75
CA ARG A 143 -3.16 6.60 8.68
C ARG A 143 -3.72 8.00 8.43
N THR A 144 -3.03 9.02 8.92
CA THR A 144 -3.48 10.42 8.86
C THR A 144 -3.00 11.16 7.61
N ASP A 145 -1.94 10.67 6.94
CA ASP A 145 -1.35 11.36 5.80
C ASP A 145 -1.93 10.83 4.48
N PRO A 146 -2.70 11.65 3.73
CA PRO A 146 -3.24 11.26 2.43
C PRO A 146 -2.13 10.88 1.43
N ASN A 147 -0.91 11.40 1.60
CA ASN A 147 0.23 11.01 0.78
C ASN A 147 0.76 9.62 1.10
N TYR A 148 0.55 9.07 2.31
CA TYR A 148 0.94 7.69 2.60
C TYR A 148 -0.07 6.68 2.06
N TYR A 149 -1.34 7.06 1.96
CA TYR A 149 -2.44 6.18 1.57
C TYR A 149 -3.28 6.75 0.43
N ILE A 150 -2.64 6.85 -0.72
CA ILE A 150 -3.36 6.67 -1.97
C ILE A 150 -3.40 5.15 -2.19
N HIS A 151 -4.55 4.56 -1.86
CA HIS A 151 -4.86 3.17 -2.07
C HIS A 151 -4.73 2.85 -3.56
N LEU A 152 -3.61 2.27 -3.99
CA LEU A 152 -3.73 1.34 -5.09
C LEU A 152 -4.86 0.41 -4.69
N LEU A 153 -5.96 0.49 -5.43
CA LEU A 153 -7.03 -0.48 -5.43
C LEU A 153 -6.50 -1.89 -5.76
N ASP A 154 -5.17 -2.07 -5.91
CA ASP A 154 -4.44 -3.02 -6.72
C ASP A 154 -3.37 -3.85 -6.00
N SER A 155 -3.42 -4.05 -4.68
CA SER A 155 -2.44 -4.95 -4.03
C SER A 155 -2.56 -6.44 -4.43
N GLY A 156 -3.46 -6.83 -5.34
CA GLY A 156 -3.55 -8.15 -5.97
C GLY A 156 -4.91 -8.45 -6.58
N GLU A 157 -5.22 -9.73 -6.84
CA GLU A 157 -6.51 -10.20 -7.37
C GLU A 157 -7.75 -9.58 -6.69
N GLU A 158 -7.58 -9.03 -5.49
CA GLU A 158 -8.56 -8.29 -4.71
C GLU A 158 -8.97 -6.92 -5.28
N SER A 159 -8.37 -6.49 -6.38
CA SER A 159 -8.66 -5.26 -7.12
C SER A 159 -9.53 -5.43 -8.33
N VAL A 160 -9.62 -6.69 -8.80
CA VAL A 160 -10.25 -7.02 -10.07
C VAL A 160 -11.70 -6.62 -9.97
N LEU A 161 -12.00 -5.49 -10.62
CA LEU A 161 -13.35 -5.05 -10.86
C LEU A 161 -14.00 -6.15 -11.69
N THR A 162 -14.78 -7.01 -11.05
CA THR A 162 -15.59 -7.91 -11.85
C THR A 162 -16.79 -7.13 -12.32
N THR A 163 -16.69 -6.60 -13.53
CA THR A 163 -17.82 -6.03 -14.24
C THR A 163 -18.77 -7.15 -14.59
N VAL A 164 -19.96 -7.14 -14.00
CA VAL A 164 -21.07 -7.99 -14.43
C VAL A 164 -22.04 -7.11 -15.18
N THR A 165 -22.27 -7.42 -16.46
CA THR A 165 -23.30 -6.75 -17.26
C THR A 165 -24.60 -7.52 -17.09
N ILE A 166 -25.60 -6.92 -16.45
CA ILE A 166 -26.96 -7.47 -16.39
C ILE A 166 -27.90 -6.42 -16.98
N ASN A 167 -28.67 -6.79 -18.00
CA ASN A 167 -29.65 -5.90 -18.65
C ASN A 167 -29.06 -4.53 -19.02
N THR A 168 -27.94 -4.53 -19.76
CA THR A 168 -27.19 -3.34 -20.21
C THR A 168 -26.57 -2.45 -19.11
N GLN A 169 -26.74 -2.75 -17.82
CA GLN A 169 -26.08 -2.05 -16.72
C GLN A 169 -24.79 -2.76 -16.29
N ILE A 170 -23.71 -1.97 -16.12
CA ILE A 170 -22.40 -2.45 -15.66
C ILE A 170 -22.34 -2.35 -14.14
N TRP A 171 -22.21 -3.48 -13.46
CA TRP A 171 -21.97 -3.52 -12.02
C TRP A 171 -20.50 -3.73 -11.71
N GLY A 172 -19.93 -2.81 -10.95
CA GLY A 172 -18.53 -2.83 -10.53
C GLY A 172 -18.34 -3.19 -9.07
N PHE A 173 -18.26 -4.49 -8.76
CA PHE A 173 -17.99 -4.95 -7.39
C PHE A 173 -16.49 -5.08 -7.13
N LEU A 174 -16.07 -4.63 -5.94
CA LEU A 174 -14.79 -5.07 -5.38
C LEU A 174 -14.95 -6.44 -4.71
N PRO A 175 -13.87 -7.23 -4.61
CA PRO A 175 -13.82 -8.49 -3.89
C PRO A 175 -14.41 -8.46 -2.47
N ILE A 176 -14.25 -7.36 -1.73
CA ILE A 176 -14.92 -7.18 -0.43
C ILE A 176 -16.46 -7.15 -0.54
N HIS A 177 -17.01 -6.52 -1.60
CA HIS A 177 -18.44 -6.51 -1.86
C HIS A 177 -18.93 -7.90 -2.30
N ARG A 178 -18.17 -8.58 -3.16
CA ARG A 178 -18.50 -9.94 -3.58
C ARG A 178 -18.55 -10.89 -2.38
N ALA A 179 -17.57 -10.82 -1.49
CA ALA A 179 -17.55 -11.64 -0.28
C ALA A 179 -18.84 -11.48 0.55
N ILE A 180 -19.40 -10.27 0.60
CA ILE A 180 -20.67 -10.00 1.30
C ILE A 180 -21.85 -10.51 0.48
N LYS A 181 -21.91 -10.19 -0.82
CA LYS A 181 -22.94 -10.69 -1.75
C LYS A 181 -23.07 -12.21 -1.73
N ASP A 182 -21.95 -12.91 -1.66
CA ASP A 182 -21.88 -14.37 -1.64
C ASP A 182 -22.00 -14.94 -0.21
N ARG A 183 -22.23 -14.08 0.80
CA ARG A 183 -22.29 -14.43 2.23
C ARG A 183 -21.07 -15.25 2.71
N ASN A 184 -19.91 -14.99 2.12
CA ASN A 184 -18.66 -15.67 2.40
C ASN A 184 -17.82 -14.92 3.45
N MET A 185 -18.02 -15.31 4.71
CA MET A 185 -17.30 -14.73 5.86
C MET A 185 -15.77 -14.89 5.77
N GLU A 186 -15.28 -16.01 5.27
CA GLU A 186 -13.83 -16.27 5.18
C GLU A 186 -13.18 -15.40 4.10
N ALA A 187 -13.84 -15.22 2.95
CA ALA A 187 -13.41 -14.28 1.93
C ALA A 187 -13.40 -12.83 2.47
N LEU A 188 -14.42 -12.45 3.24
CA LEU A 188 -14.48 -11.12 3.87
C LEU A 188 -13.32 -10.91 4.87
N LYS A 189 -13.07 -11.88 5.75
CA LYS A 189 -11.93 -11.84 6.69
C LYS A 189 -10.60 -11.71 5.94
N LYS A 190 -10.42 -12.43 4.82
CA LYS A 190 -9.22 -12.34 3.99
C LYS A 190 -9.04 -10.93 3.42
N CYS A 191 -10.08 -10.36 2.80
CA CYS A 191 -10.05 -9.00 2.25
C CYS A 191 -9.68 -7.97 3.34
N VAL A 192 -10.35 -8.05 4.50
CA VAL A 192 -10.08 -7.15 5.63
C VAL A 192 -8.67 -7.34 6.18
N LYS A 193 -8.18 -8.58 6.29
CA LYS A 193 -6.80 -8.89 6.72
C LYS A 193 -5.76 -8.30 5.77
N ASN A 194 -6.05 -8.26 4.48
CA ASN A 194 -5.18 -7.70 3.45
C ASN A 194 -5.27 -6.16 3.35
N GLY A 195 -6.15 -5.53 4.15
CA GLY A 195 -6.28 -4.08 4.24
C GLY A 195 -7.18 -3.46 3.17
N ALA A 196 -8.10 -4.26 2.60
CA ALA A 196 -9.14 -3.78 1.69
C ALA A 196 -9.87 -2.56 2.28
N ASN A 197 -10.32 -1.66 1.41
CA ASN A 197 -11.05 -0.49 1.84
C ASN A 197 -12.49 -0.86 2.22
N VAL A 198 -12.75 -0.92 3.53
CA VAL A 198 -14.08 -1.20 4.10
C VAL A 198 -15.12 -0.10 3.85
N ASN A 199 -14.69 1.06 3.35
CA ASN A 199 -15.53 2.22 3.04
C ASN A 199 -15.67 2.47 1.53
N ALA A 200 -15.09 1.62 0.68
CA ALA A 200 -15.17 1.82 -0.77
C ALA A 200 -16.57 1.54 -1.29
N TYR A 201 -17.14 2.40 -2.12
CA TYR A 201 -18.46 2.11 -2.72
C TYR A 201 -18.37 1.07 -3.85
N ALA A 202 -19.40 0.22 -3.94
CA ALA A 202 -19.67 -0.57 -5.12
C ALA A 202 -20.20 0.35 -6.23
N ARG A 203 -19.70 0.16 -7.45
CA ARG A 203 -20.22 0.88 -8.62
C ARG A 203 -21.43 0.14 -9.16
N THR A 204 -22.51 0.16 -8.40
CA THR A 204 -23.80 -0.43 -8.77
C THR A 204 -24.80 0.70 -8.95
N VAL A 205 -25.36 0.81 -10.15
CA VAL A 205 -26.53 1.65 -10.39
C VAL A 205 -27.78 0.82 -10.05
N PRO A 206 -28.74 1.33 -9.26
CA PRO A 206 -28.78 2.68 -8.67
C PRO A 206 -28.09 2.80 -7.29
N ASP A 207 -27.93 1.71 -6.54
CA ASP A 207 -27.82 1.80 -5.08
C ASP A 207 -26.53 2.39 -4.48
N GLN A 208 -25.41 2.44 -5.20
CA GLN A 208 -24.08 2.86 -4.69
C GLN A 208 -23.84 2.49 -3.22
N LEU A 209 -23.50 1.24 -2.94
CA LEU A 209 -23.44 0.73 -1.56
C LEU A 209 -22.01 0.58 -1.08
N THR A 210 -21.74 1.01 0.16
CA THR A 210 -20.54 0.56 0.88
C THR A 210 -20.69 -0.90 1.32
N PRO A 211 -19.61 -1.60 1.69
CA PRO A 211 -19.67 -2.94 2.26
C PRO A 211 -20.63 -3.02 3.45
N LEU A 212 -20.66 -1.97 4.29
CA LEU A 212 -21.53 -1.93 5.45
C LEU A 212 -23.01 -1.83 5.06
N HIS A 213 -23.38 -0.96 4.11
CA HIS A 213 -24.74 -0.91 3.58
C HIS A 213 -25.19 -2.27 3.03
N MET A 214 -24.31 -2.93 2.26
CA MET A 214 -24.61 -4.23 1.67
C MET A 214 -24.83 -5.33 2.71
N ALA A 215 -24.01 -5.35 3.77
CA ALA A 215 -24.19 -6.29 4.88
C ALA A 215 -25.50 -6.04 5.63
N VAL A 216 -25.90 -4.77 5.80
CA VAL A 216 -27.18 -4.41 6.41
C VAL A 216 -28.36 -4.84 5.55
N LYS A 217 -28.35 -4.50 4.25
CA LYS A 217 -29.43 -4.89 3.32
C LYS A 217 -29.61 -6.41 3.20
N GLN A 218 -28.57 -7.20 3.50
CA GLN A 218 -28.61 -8.66 3.49
C GLN A 218 -28.84 -9.31 4.86
N GLU A 219 -29.05 -8.52 5.93
CA GLU A 219 -29.28 -8.99 7.30
C GLU A 219 -28.09 -9.80 7.88
N GLU A 220 -26.88 -9.59 7.36
CA GLU A 220 -25.66 -10.31 7.74
C GLU A 220 -24.94 -9.59 8.91
N TRP A 221 -25.57 -9.56 10.09
CA TRP A 221 -25.09 -8.81 11.26
C TRP A 221 -23.67 -9.17 11.71
N LYS A 222 -23.22 -10.42 11.50
CA LYS A 222 -21.84 -10.85 11.79
C LYS A 222 -20.83 -10.15 10.88
N MET A 223 -21.17 -9.99 9.60
CA MET A 223 -20.34 -9.28 8.63
C MET A 223 -20.34 -7.78 8.90
N ALA A 224 -21.50 -7.20 9.20
CA ALA A 224 -21.60 -5.80 9.61
C ALA A 224 -20.75 -5.52 10.86
N LYS A 225 -20.80 -6.40 11.87
CA LYS A 225 -19.96 -6.30 13.07
C LYS A 225 -18.47 -6.33 12.72
N LEU A 226 -18.04 -7.26 11.86
CA LEU A 226 -16.65 -7.35 11.42
C LEU A 226 -16.20 -6.08 10.69
N LEU A 227 -17.03 -5.53 9.81
CA LEU A 227 -16.74 -4.30 9.07
C LEU A 227 -16.60 -3.10 10.02
N ILE A 228 -17.56 -2.89 10.93
CA ILE A 228 -17.52 -1.80 11.93
C ILE A 228 -16.26 -1.91 12.78
N MET A 229 -15.94 -3.11 13.29
CA MET A 229 -14.73 -3.35 14.08
C MET A 229 -13.43 -3.11 13.32
N ASN A 230 -13.48 -3.03 11.98
CA ASN A 230 -12.34 -2.71 11.12
C ASN A 230 -12.41 -1.30 10.52
N GLY A 231 -13.18 -0.40 11.13
CA GLY A 231 -13.21 1.01 10.79
C GLY A 231 -14.14 1.38 9.63
N ALA A 232 -15.18 0.57 9.39
CA ALA A 232 -16.26 0.99 8.50
C ALA A 232 -16.97 2.23 9.08
N ASP A 233 -17.13 3.26 8.27
CA ASP A 233 -17.78 4.50 8.64
C ASP A 233 -19.30 4.34 8.55
N ARG A 234 -19.95 4.51 9.70
CA ARG A 234 -21.40 4.37 9.87
C ARG A 234 -22.20 5.58 9.39
N ASN A 235 -21.53 6.68 9.03
CA ASN A 235 -22.19 7.93 8.62
C ASN A 235 -22.17 8.13 7.10
N LEU A 236 -21.48 7.26 6.35
CA LEU A 236 -21.54 7.26 4.90
C LEU A 236 -22.97 6.98 4.46
N ARG A 237 -23.45 7.64 3.41
CA ARG A 237 -24.81 7.49 2.91
C ARG A 237 -24.84 6.78 1.56
N ASP A 238 -25.86 5.97 1.32
CA ASP A 238 -26.11 5.36 0.02
C ASP A 238 -26.79 6.33 -0.97
N TRP A 239 -27.18 5.82 -2.15
CA TRP A 239 -27.91 6.58 -3.18
C TRP A 239 -29.21 7.23 -2.66
N CYS A 240 -29.86 6.61 -1.68
CA CYS A 240 -31.10 7.10 -1.08
C CYS A 240 -30.85 8.09 0.07
N TYR A 241 -29.60 8.53 0.27
CA TYR A 241 -29.17 9.39 1.37
C TYR A 241 -29.31 8.78 2.76
N LEU A 242 -29.44 7.46 2.83
CA LEU A 242 -29.60 6.73 4.08
C LEU A 242 -28.24 6.24 4.56
N THR A 243 -27.98 6.36 5.85
CA THR A 243 -26.86 5.70 6.52
C THR A 243 -27.13 4.19 6.61
N PRO A 244 -26.10 3.35 6.84
CA PRO A 244 -26.30 1.93 7.03
C PRO A 244 -27.24 1.62 8.19
N GLU A 245 -27.28 2.46 9.23
CA GLU A 245 -28.17 2.27 10.37
C GLU A 245 -29.64 2.53 10.01
N GLU A 246 -29.91 3.53 9.16
CA GLU A 246 -31.25 3.85 8.65
C GLU A 246 -31.76 2.78 7.67
N CYS A 247 -30.86 2.04 7.02
CA CYS A 247 -31.23 0.90 6.15
C CYS A 247 -31.59 -0.39 6.93
N ILE A 248 -31.48 -0.42 8.26
CA ILE A 248 -31.77 -1.63 9.04
C ILE A 248 -33.27 -1.91 8.99
N GLN A 249 -33.65 -3.11 8.54
CA GLN A 249 -35.04 -3.54 8.55
C GLN A 249 -35.60 -3.57 9.97
N GLU A 250 -36.88 -3.22 10.12
CA GLU A 250 -37.51 -3.12 11.44
C GLU A 250 -37.44 -4.43 12.24
N THR A 251 -37.51 -5.55 11.53
CA THR A 251 -37.49 -6.94 12.01
C THR A 251 -36.10 -7.45 12.40
N ASP A 252 -35.01 -6.81 11.95
CA ASP A 252 -33.65 -7.28 12.23
C ASP A 252 -33.13 -6.77 13.59
N HIS A 253 -33.58 -7.45 14.65
CA HIS A 253 -33.16 -7.16 16.02
C HIS A 253 -31.65 -7.40 16.25
N ASN A 254 -31.02 -8.32 15.51
CA ASN A 254 -29.61 -8.63 15.70
C ASN A 254 -28.72 -7.51 15.15
N MET A 255 -29.05 -6.97 13.98
CA MET A 255 -28.34 -5.83 13.40
C MET A 255 -28.47 -4.59 14.27
N LYS A 256 -29.70 -4.26 14.73
CA LYS A 256 -29.92 -3.14 15.67
C LYS A 256 -29.04 -3.28 16.91
N LYS A 257 -29.03 -4.47 17.52
CA LYS A 257 -28.18 -4.77 18.68
C LYS A 257 -26.69 -4.56 18.39
N VAL A 258 -26.18 -4.94 17.21
CA VAL A 258 -24.79 -4.69 16.83
C VAL A 258 -24.49 -3.19 16.75
N PHE A 259 -25.37 -2.40 16.13
CA PHE A 259 -25.20 -0.96 16.01
C PHE A 259 -25.25 -0.24 17.37
N ASP A 260 -26.11 -0.71 18.27
CA ASP A 260 -26.21 -0.22 19.65
C ASP A 260 -24.99 -0.61 20.50
N GLU A 261 -24.56 -1.87 20.45
CA GLU A 261 -23.35 -2.36 21.16
C GLU A 261 -22.08 -1.58 20.75
N LEU A 262 -22.01 -1.15 19.49
CA LEU A 262 -20.88 -0.46 18.90
C LEU A 262 -21.08 1.06 18.80
N ARG A 263 -22.17 1.60 19.36
CA ARG A 263 -22.47 3.04 19.36
C ARG A 263 -21.39 3.79 20.15
N GLY A 264 -20.92 4.91 19.60
CA GLY A 264 -19.84 5.72 20.19
C GLY A 264 -18.44 5.09 20.17
N LYS A 265 -18.28 3.86 19.64
CA LYS A 265 -16.97 3.22 19.51
C LYS A 265 -16.38 3.53 18.13
N THR A 266 -15.15 4.04 18.12
CA THR A 266 -14.40 4.29 16.90
C THR A 266 -13.35 3.20 16.71
N PHE A 267 -13.34 2.58 15.54
CA PHE A 267 -12.37 1.55 15.19
C PHE A 267 -11.42 2.07 14.12
N ARG A 268 -10.13 1.76 14.28
CA ARG A 268 -9.12 2.16 13.31
C ARG A 268 -9.09 1.16 12.17
N ARG A 269 -9.04 1.68 10.94
CA ARG A 269 -8.86 0.85 9.75
C ARG A 269 -7.51 0.13 9.75
N ARG A 270 -7.52 -1.11 9.26
CA ARG A 270 -6.30 -1.89 9.00
C ARG A 270 -5.59 -1.38 7.76
N LEU A 271 -4.27 -1.26 7.87
CA LEU A 271 -3.41 -0.77 6.79
C LEU A 271 -3.14 -1.90 5.79
N PRO A 272 -3.18 -1.63 4.47
CA PRO A 272 -2.81 -2.60 3.45
C PRO A 272 -1.32 -2.93 3.52
N GLU A 273 -0.97 -4.10 3.01
CA GLU A 273 0.43 -4.50 2.85
C GLU A 273 1.12 -3.65 1.78
N GLN A 274 2.45 -3.55 1.87
CA GLN A 274 3.24 -2.81 0.90
C GLN A 274 3.17 -3.50 -0.47
N PHE A 275 3.00 -2.70 -1.52
CA PHE A 275 2.90 -3.18 -2.88
C PHE A 275 4.16 -3.98 -3.27
N PRO A 276 4.02 -5.25 -3.72
CA PRO A 276 5.18 -6.06 -4.06
C PRO A 276 5.88 -5.49 -5.29
N LYS A 277 7.23 -5.56 -5.29
CA LYS A 277 8.07 -4.97 -6.36
C LYS A 277 7.71 -5.47 -7.76
N SER A 278 7.26 -6.71 -7.87
CA SER A 278 6.88 -7.34 -9.15
C SER A 278 5.65 -6.71 -9.82
N LYS A 279 4.86 -5.92 -9.09
CA LYS A 279 3.64 -5.31 -9.61
C LYS A 279 3.80 -3.83 -9.98
N TYR A 280 4.98 -3.23 -9.75
CA TYR A 280 5.23 -1.86 -10.21
C TYR A 280 5.30 -1.86 -11.73
N LEU A 281 4.29 -1.26 -12.33
CA LEU A 281 4.09 -1.09 -13.76
C LEU A 281 4.12 0.40 -14.05
N ILE A 282 5.28 0.88 -14.52
CA ILE A 282 5.66 2.29 -14.60
C ILE A 282 5.71 2.69 -16.07
N ARG A 283 5.01 3.79 -16.41
CA ARG A 283 4.93 4.36 -17.75
C ARG A 283 5.72 5.66 -17.85
N ASP A 284 6.11 5.98 -19.08
CA ASP A 284 6.75 7.23 -19.49
C ASP A 284 8.14 7.44 -18.84
N VAL A 285 8.95 6.38 -18.88
CA VAL A 285 10.29 6.37 -18.32
C VAL A 285 11.34 6.50 -19.42
N GLU A 286 12.03 7.64 -19.46
CA GLU A 286 13.11 7.87 -20.42
C GLU A 286 14.52 7.60 -19.88
N ASP A 287 14.72 7.59 -18.55
CA ASP A 287 16.05 7.42 -17.95
C ASP A 287 16.59 5.99 -18.18
N LYS A 288 17.58 5.88 -19.07
CA LYS A 288 18.24 4.61 -19.44
C LYS A 288 18.83 3.85 -18.25
N ARG A 289 19.28 4.53 -17.19
CA ARG A 289 19.85 3.87 -16.00
C ARG A 289 18.76 3.20 -15.19
N PHE A 290 17.59 3.84 -15.09
CA PHE A 290 16.42 3.22 -14.48
C PHE A 290 16.00 1.98 -15.28
N LEU A 291 15.87 2.10 -16.60
CA LEU A 291 15.49 1.00 -17.48
C LEU A 291 16.44 -0.20 -17.38
N LYS A 292 17.74 0.05 -17.26
CA LYS A 292 18.75 -1.00 -17.05
C LYS A 292 18.60 -1.71 -15.70
N ARG A 293 18.20 -0.97 -14.65
CA ARG A 293 18.06 -1.51 -13.29
C ARG A 293 16.72 -2.23 -13.07
N PHE A 294 15.66 -1.74 -13.70
CA PHE A 294 14.28 -2.21 -13.55
C PHE A 294 13.64 -2.55 -14.90
N PRO A 295 14.19 -3.52 -15.66
CA PRO A 295 13.74 -3.81 -17.01
C PRO A 295 12.31 -4.38 -17.08
N THR A 296 11.84 -5.03 -16.00
CA THR A 296 10.50 -5.66 -15.95
C THR A 296 9.41 -4.74 -15.41
N GLN A 297 9.77 -3.60 -14.82
CA GLN A 297 8.81 -2.64 -14.26
C GLN A 297 8.42 -1.54 -15.26
N ASN A 298 9.13 -1.42 -16.38
CA ASN A 298 8.82 -0.43 -17.41
C ASN A 298 7.85 -0.99 -18.45
N ILE A 299 6.73 -0.30 -18.67
CA ILE A 299 5.81 -0.62 -19.76
C ILE A 299 6.05 0.35 -20.91
N GLN A 300 6.43 -0.18 -22.08
CA GLN A 300 6.47 0.60 -23.34
C GLN A 300 5.10 0.54 -24.04
N MET A 301 4.73 1.63 -24.71
CA MET A 301 3.44 1.77 -25.40
C MET A 301 3.32 0.74 -26.52
N TYR A 302 2.44 -0.26 -26.39
CA TYR A 302 1.60 -0.86 -27.45
C TYR A 302 0.67 -1.91 -26.81
N GLY A 303 -0.55 -1.51 -26.48
CA GLY A 303 -1.60 -2.44 -26.03
C GLY A 303 -2.49 -1.83 -24.95
N ALA A 304 -3.75 -1.59 -25.30
CA ALA A 304 -4.79 -1.34 -24.30
C ALA A 304 -4.95 -2.61 -23.46
N SER A 305 -4.46 -2.61 -22.21
CA SER A 305 -4.94 -3.40 -21.05
C SER A 305 -3.89 -3.69 -19.96
N GLU A 306 -2.63 -3.25 -20.07
CA GLU A 306 -1.72 -3.38 -18.93
C GLU A 306 -2.04 -2.32 -17.87
N THR A 307 -2.51 -2.78 -16.70
CA THR A 307 -2.91 -1.98 -15.54
C THR A 307 -1.74 -1.13 -15.05
N THR A 308 -1.61 0.07 -15.61
CA THR A 308 -0.53 1.00 -15.28
C THR A 308 -0.70 1.43 -13.84
N THR A 309 0.35 1.28 -13.04
CA THR A 309 0.29 1.63 -11.61
C THR A 309 0.85 3.01 -11.34
N HIS A 310 1.86 3.42 -12.12
CA HIS A 310 2.53 4.70 -11.96
C HIS A 310 2.75 5.34 -13.33
N LEU A 311 2.45 6.63 -13.44
CA LEU A 311 2.78 7.45 -14.60
C LEU A 311 3.79 8.51 -14.17
N VAL A 312 4.93 8.56 -14.86
CA VAL A 312 5.92 9.62 -14.64
C VAL A 312 5.54 10.77 -15.56
N CYS A 313 5.32 11.96 -15.01
CA CYS A 313 4.91 13.11 -15.81
C CYS A 313 5.49 14.40 -15.21
N SER A 314 6.01 15.28 -16.06
CA SER A 314 6.43 16.62 -15.64
C SER A 314 5.23 17.54 -15.59
N VAL A 315 4.88 17.98 -14.39
CA VAL A 315 3.64 18.75 -14.10
C VAL A 315 3.89 19.98 -13.24
N ASP A 316 5.11 20.16 -12.75
CA ASP A 316 5.52 21.33 -11.96
C ASP A 316 6.09 22.46 -12.85
N GLU A 317 6.53 22.16 -14.07
CA GLU A 317 7.11 23.15 -15.00
C GLU A 317 6.06 23.63 -16.01
N PRO A 318 6.03 24.93 -16.35
CA PRO A 318 5.16 25.44 -17.41
C PRO A 318 5.51 24.71 -18.71
N ASN A 319 4.56 23.99 -19.29
CA ASN A 319 4.76 23.38 -20.59
C ASN A 319 4.59 24.45 -21.68
N PRO A 320 5.66 24.86 -22.39
CA PRO A 320 5.57 25.91 -23.41
C PRO A 320 4.67 25.53 -24.60
N ASN A 321 4.32 24.25 -24.75
CA ASN A 321 3.45 23.73 -25.81
C ASN A 321 2.01 23.45 -25.34
N GLY A 322 1.66 23.82 -24.09
CA GLY A 322 0.43 23.38 -23.42
C GLY A 322 0.52 21.92 -22.97
N MET A 323 -0.24 21.51 -21.94
CA MET A 323 -0.24 20.11 -21.49
C MET A 323 -0.77 19.19 -22.61
N ASP A 324 -0.03 18.11 -22.92
CA ASP A 324 -0.58 17.03 -23.76
C ASP A 324 -1.61 16.25 -22.96
N PHE A 325 -2.89 16.50 -23.25
CA PHE A 325 -4.01 15.88 -22.58
C PHE A 325 -4.35 14.48 -23.12
N SER A 326 -3.56 13.92 -24.03
CA SER A 326 -3.70 12.53 -24.47
C SER A 326 -3.71 11.53 -23.29
N ASN A 327 -3.08 11.90 -22.18
CA ASN A 327 -2.94 11.13 -20.95
C ASN A 327 -3.87 11.58 -19.81
N ILE A 328 -4.82 12.49 -20.04
CA ILE A 328 -5.67 13.04 -18.97
C ILE A 328 -6.42 11.97 -18.17
N ASN A 329 -6.80 10.86 -18.83
CA ASN A 329 -7.47 9.73 -18.19
C ASN A 329 -6.72 9.22 -16.96
N PHE A 330 -5.38 9.24 -16.97
CA PHE A 330 -4.57 8.74 -15.85
C PHE A 330 -4.71 9.57 -14.58
N PHE A 331 -5.04 10.85 -14.68
CA PHE A 331 -5.30 11.71 -13.52
C PHE A 331 -6.67 11.41 -12.87
N PHE A 332 -7.54 10.72 -13.60
CA PHE A 332 -8.88 10.34 -13.14
C PHE A 332 -9.03 8.81 -12.97
N ASP A 333 -7.95 8.05 -13.11
CA ASP A 333 -7.90 6.60 -12.95
C ASP A 333 -7.08 6.23 -11.69
N ASN A 334 -6.95 4.93 -11.39
CA ASN A 334 -6.18 4.41 -10.26
C ASN A 334 -4.67 4.40 -10.51
N VAL A 335 -4.14 5.45 -11.15
CA VAL A 335 -2.72 5.59 -11.50
C VAL A 335 -2.06 6.62 -10.59
N ILE A 336 -0.91 6.26 -10.03
CA ILE A 336 -0.14 7.19 -9.19
C ILE A 336 0.71 8.07 -10.10
N ILE A 337 0.47 9.38 -10.04
CA ILE A 337 1.21 10.37 -10.83
C ILE A 337 2.50 10.76 -10.08
N MET A 338 3.63 10.61 -10.77
CA MET A 338 4.97 10.65 -10.21
C MET A 338 5.83 11.73 -10.86
N LYS A 339 6.63 12.43 -10.04
CA LYS A 339 7.62 13.39 -10.52
C LYS A 339 8.79 12.66 -11.20
N PRO A 340 9.40 13.24 -12.26
CA PRO A 340 10.57 12.66 -12.94
C PRO A 340 11.75 12.38 -12.00
N SER A 341 11.92 13.20 -10.95
CA SER A 341 12.96 13.02 -9.93
C SER A 341 12.91 11.64 -9.26
N TRP A 342 11.72 11.02 -9.17
CA TRP A 342 11.57 9.67 -8.61
C TRP A 342 12.39 8.63 -9.38
N VAL A 343 12.29 8.66 -10.71
CA VAL A 343 12.99 7.74 -11.62
C VAL A 343 14.50 7.97 -11.50
N VAL A 344 14.91 9.24 -11.50
CA VAL A 344 16.32 9.63 -11.38
C VAL A 344 16.91 9.13 -10.06
N ASP A 345 16.17 9.27 -8.96
CA ASP A 345 16.62 8.81 -7.65
C ASP A 345 16.61 7.28 -7.56
N CYS A 346 15.58 6.61 -8.07
CA CYS A 346 15.54 5.15 -8.15
C CYS A 346 16.65 4.55 -9.02
N ALA A 347 17.18 5.29 -9.99
CA ALA A 347 18.33 4.86 -10.78
C ALA A 347 19.65 4.83 -9.99
N LYS A 348 19.76 5.57 -8.88
CA LYS A 348 20.99 5.61 -8.04
C LYS A 348 21.17 4.33 -7.24
N TRP A 349 22.33 3.68 -7.34
CA TRP A 349 22.56 2.36 -6.73
C TRP A 349 22.32 2.31 -5.22
N TRP A 350 22.57 3.41 -4.50
CA TRP A 350 22.38 3.54 -3.05
C TRP A 350 20.97 3.98 -2.61
N HIS A 351 20.13 4.49 -3.52
CA HIS A 351 18.79 4.94 -3.15
C HIS A 351 17.89 3.74 -2.87
N PRO A 352 17.07 3.77 -1.79
CA PRO A 352 16.14 2.70 -1.49
C PRO A 352 15.10 2.53 -2.60
N TRP A 353 14.62 1.30 -2.71
CA TRP A 353 13.69 0.72 -3.69
C TRP A 353 12.49 1.59 -4.13
N LEU A 354 11.78 1.16 -5.19
CA LEU A 354 10.55 1.77 -5.72
C LEU A 354 9.45 2.10 -4.68
N THR A 355 9.54 1.49 -3.50
CA THR A 355 8.57 1.54 -2.42
C THR A 355 8.50 2.84 -1.62
N VAL A 356 9.32 3.83 -1.98
CA VAL A 356 9.30 5.20 -1.41
C VAL A 356 8.69 6.20 -2.39
N ASP A 357 7.84 5.71 -3.30
CA ASP A 357 7.06 6.46 -4.28
C ASP A 357 6.31 7.65 -3.66
N TYR A 358 5.69 7.46 -2.49
CA TYR A 358 4.87 8.50 -1.84
C TYR A 358 5.56 9.87 -1.68
N LYS A 359 6.90 9.92 -1.58
CA LYS A 359 7.66 11.18 -1.46
C LYS A 359 7.74 11.99 -2.74
N TYR A 360 7.58 11.32 -3.88
CA TYR A 360 7.76 11.91 -5.20
C TYR A 360 6.44 12.06 -5.97
N ARG A 361 5.32 11.90 -5.26
CA ARG A 361 4.00 12.10 -5.86
C ARG A 361 3.81 13.55 -6.25
N VAL A 362 3.07 13.72 -7.33
CA VAL A 362 2.60 15.03 -7.75
C VAL A 362 1.53 15.49 -6.79
N THR A 363 1.78 16.61 -6.13
CA THR A 363 0.82 17.29 -5.26
C THR A 363 0.30 18.59 -5.85
N ARG A 364 1.01 19.14 -6.84
CA ARG A 364 0.66 20.38 -7.54
C ARG A 364 0.74 20.13 -9.04
N LEU A 365 -0.27 20.56 -9.75
CA LEU A 365 -0.41 20.41 -11.19
C LEU A 365 -0.52 21.82 -11.80
N ASN A 366 0.39 22.17 -12.72
CA ASN A 366 0.31 23.42 -13.46
C ASN A 366 -0.31 23.16 -14.84
N LEU A 367 -1.52 23.68 -15.08
CA LEU A 367 -2.17 23.68 -16.40
C LEU A 367 -2.26 25.11 -16.90
N ASP A 368 -1.54 25.42 -17.97
CA ASP A 368 -1.56 26.72 -18.66
C ASP A 368 -1.41 27.93 -17.73
N GLY A 369 -0.57 27.80 -16.70
CA GLY A 369 -0.29 28.85 -15.71
C GLY A 369 -1.18 28.81 -14.47
N THR A 370 -2.21 27.97 -14.43
CA THR A 370 -3.07 27.75 -13.27
C THR A 370 -2.57 26.56 -12.45
N ILE A 371 -2.37 26.78 -11.14
CA ILE A 371 -1.88 25.74 -10.23
C ILE A 371 -3.07 25.09 -9.50
N TYR A 372 -3.14 23.76 -9.59
CA TYR A 372 -4.14 22.94 -8.92
C TYR A 372 -3.48 22.08 -7.83
N GLU A 373 -3.92 22.24 -6.59
CA GLU A 373 -3.46 21.46 -5.42
C GLU A 373 -4.45 20.37 -4.99
N THR A 374 -5.52 20.20 -5.77
CA THR A 374 -6.66 19.29 -5.54
C THR A 374 -6.36 17.84 -5.94
N LEU A 375 -5.34 17.60 -6.76
CA LEU A 375 -5.03 16.27 -7.31
C LEU A 375 -4.91 15.16 -6.26
N PRO A 376 -4.23 15.35 -5.11
CA PRO A 376 -4.19 14.34 -4.05
C PRO A 376 -5.58 13.97 -3.51
N LYS A 377 -6.47 14.96 -3.39
CA LYS A 377 -7.86 14.74 -2.95
C LYS A 377 -8.63 13.97 -4.02
N ILE A 378 -8.51 14.35 -5.30
CA ILE A 378 -9.15 13.63 -6.42
C ILE A 378 -8.77 12.15 -6.41
N HIS A 379 -7.46 11.84 -6.36
CA HIS A 379 -6.99 10.45 -6.27
C HIS A 379 -7.50 9.73 -5.01
N GLN A 380 -7.51 10.39 -3.85
CA GLN A 380 -8.07 9.79 -2.64
C GLN A 380 -9.53 9.39 -2.83
N HIS A 381 -10.35 10.27 -3.42
CA HIS A 381 -11.77 10.02 -3.63
C HIS A 381 -12.03 8.92 -4.68
N LEU A 382 -11.27 8.88 -5.78
CA LEU A 382 -11.33 7.79 -6.79
C LEU A 382 -11.10 6.44 -6.14
N GLN A 383 -10.14 6.38 -5.22
CA GLN A 383 -9.72 5.17 -4.54
C GLN A 383 -10.65 4.72 -3.44
N GLU A 384 -11.23 5.67 -2.72
CA GLU A 384 -12.35 5.42 -1.84
C GLU A 384 -13.62 5.11 -2.63
N ARG A 385 -13.60 5.20 -3.97
CA ARG A 385 -14.77 5.09 -4.85
C ARG A 385 -15.94 5.95 -4.39
N ARG A 386 -15.65 7.03 -3.66
CA ARG A 386 -16.63 8.04 -3.28
C ARG A 386 -17.10 8.87 -4.48
N ILE A 387 -16.38 8.73 -5.59
CA ILE A 387 -16.66 9.37 -6.86
C ILE A 387 -17.60 8.50 -7.65
N PRO A 388 -18.81 9.01 -7.87
CA PRO A 388 -19.25 9.03 -9.25
C PRO A 388 -19.57 10.46 -9.69
N PHE A 389 -18.51 11.24 -9.90
CA PHE A 389 -18.48 12.69 -10.19
C PHE A 389 -19.54 13.14 -11.21
N LEU A 390 -19.79 12.29 -12.21
CA LEU A 390 -20.69 12.59 -13.31
C LEU A 390 -21.92 11.65 -13.34
N ASN A 391 -22.19 10.90 -12.28
CA ASN A 391 -23.38 10.05 -12.24
C ASN A 391 -24.65 10.88 -12.13
N GLY A 392 -25.64 10.54 -12.95
CA GLY A 392 -26.78 11.39 -13.28
C GLY A 392 -26.48 12.43 -14.37
N VAL A 393 -25.24 12.52 -14.89
CA VAL A 393 -24.87 13.44 -15.97
C VAL A 393 -24.83 12.72 -17.30
N LYS A 394 -25.53 13.26 -18.29
CA LYS A 394 -25.41 12.92 -19.70
C LYS A 394 -24.44 13.86 -20.40
N PHE A 395 -23.47 13.32 -21.11
CA PHE A 395 -22.55 14.11 -21.94
C PHE A 395 -23.03 14.14 -23.38
N CYS A 396 -23.10 15.34 -23.96
CA CYS A 396 -23.34 15.55 -25.38
C CYS A 396 -22.10 16.18 -25.99
N LEU A 397 -21.37 15.43 -26.83
CA LEU A 397 -20.17 15.89 -27.51
C LEU A 397 -20.56 16.52 -28.85
N VAL A 398 -20.55 17.85 -28.91
CA VAL A 398 -20.98 18.64 -30.08
C VAL A 398 -19.75 19.18 -30.81
N GLY A 399 -19.73 19.08 -32.15
CA GLY A 399 -18.61 19.57 -32.98
C GLY A 399 -17.41 18.62 -33.06
N PHE A 400 -17.41 17.53 -32.29
CA PHE A 400 -16.36 16.50 -32.29
C PHE A 400 -16.41 15.52 -33.48
N GLU A 401 -17.44 15.62 -34.32
CA GLU A 401 -17.62 14.79 -35.54
C GLU A 401 -16.74 15.27 -36.69
N LEU A 402 -16.22 16.49 -36.60
CA LEU A 402 -15.32 17.08 -37.58
C LEU A 402 -13.90 16.61 -37.26
N GLU A 403 -13.32 15.76 -38.11
CA GLU A 403 -11.97 15.14 -37.98
C GLU A 403 -10.81 16.14 -37.75
N THR A 404 -11.08 17.45 -37.82
CA THR A 404 -10.13 18.55 -37.70
C THR A 404 -10.05 19.19 -36.31
N CYS A 405 -10.83 18.73 -35.32
CA CYS A 405 -10.78 19.30 -33.97
C CYS A 405 -9.54 18.85 -33.20
N THR A 406 -8.43 19.55 -33.50
CA THR A 406 -7.21 19.82 -32.72
C THR A 406 -6.61 18.61 -31.99
N GLY A 407 -5.42 18.21 -32.43
CA GLY A 407 -4.67 17.02 -31.98
C GLY A 407 -4.26 16.92 -30.50
N GLN A 408 -5.00 17.53 -29.56
CA GLN A 408 -4.79 17.45 -28.12
C GLN A 408 -5.91 16.71 -27.36
N PHE A 409 -7.15 16.63 -27.88
CA PHE A 409 -8.26 15.91 -27.23
C PHE A 409 -9.17 15.22 -28.24
N SER A 410 -9.17 13.88 -28.25
CA SER A 410 -10.13 13.12 -29.06
C SER A 410 -11.48 13.01 -28.35
N SER A 411 -12.57 12.91 -29.12
CA SER A 411 -13.91 12.60 -28.61
C SER A 411 -13.92 11.32 -27.77
N LYS A 412 -13.09 10.35 -28.17
CA LYS A 412 -12.85 9.11 -27.43
C LYS A 412 -12.26 9.38 -26.05
N THR A 413 -11.23 10.23 -25.94
CA THR A 413 -10.61 10.60 -24.66
C THR A 413 -11.65 11.23 -23.73
N VAL A 414 -12.41 12.22 -24.22
CA VAL A 414 -13.47 12.87 -23.41
C VAL A 414 -14.53 11.86 -22.97
N SER A 415 -14.99 11.00 -23.89
CA SER A 415 -15.92 9.91 -23.58
C SER A 415 -15.37 8.98 -22.50
N ASP A 416 -14.10 8.58 -22.60
CA ASP A 416 -13.47 7.66 -21.67
C ASP A 416 -13.34 8.28 -20.28
N VAL A 417 -12.95 9.56 -20.16
CA VAL A 417 -12.96 10.31 -18.89
C VAL A 417 -14.37 10.39 -18.31
N ALA A 418 -15.34 10.80 -19.11
CA ALA A 418 -16.72 10.98 -18.66
C ALA A 418 -17.29 9.66 -18.10
N LYS A 419 -17.12 8.57 -18.86
CA LYS A 419 -17.50 7.21 -18.44
C LYS A 419 -16.73 6.78 -17.21
N LEU A 420 -15.43 7.00 -17.14
CA LEU A 420 -14.61 6.64 -15.96
C LEU A 420 -15.16 7.29 -14.69
N LEU A 421 -15.49 8.57 -14.78
CA LEU A 421 -16.02 9.41 -13.70
C LEU A 421 -17.51 9.19 -13.40
N GLY A 422 -18.19 8.32 -14.15
CA GLY A 422 -19.53 7.86 -13.82
C GLY A 422 -20.66 8.46 -14.63
N ALA A 423 -20.39 9.15 -15.74
CA ALA A 423 -21.43 9.64 -16.65
C ALA A 423 -22.40 8.52 -17.04
N ASP A 424 -23.69 8.83 -16.99
CA ASP A 424 -24.77 7.87 -17.29
C ASP A 424 -24.74 7.50 -18.78
N ASP A 425 -24.48 8.51 -19.61
CA ASP A 425 -24.44 8.36 -21.05
C ASP A 425 -23.48 9.40 -21.68
N VAL A 426 -22.88 9.04 -22.81
CA VAL A 426 -22.05 9.92 -23.63
C VAL A 426 -22.49 9.77 -25.07
N VAL A 427 -23.15 10.79 -25.60
CA VAL A 427 -23.69 10.82 -26.96
C VAL A 427 -22.93 11.82 -27.83
N MET A 428 -22.81 11.50 -29.11
CA MET A 428 -22.32 12.44 -30.12
C MET A 428 -23.48 13.27 -30.66
N GLY A 429 -23.23 14.55 -30.90
CA GLY A 429 -24.19 15.48 -31.45
C GLY A 429 -25.04 16.19 -30.40
N HIS A 430 -26.03 16.93 -30.89
CA HIS A 430 -26.86 17.79 -30.05
C HIS A 430 -27.91 16.98 -29.25
N PRO A 431 -28.18 17.33 -27.98
CA PRO A 431 -29.32 16.75 -27.25
C PRO A 431 -30.63 17.08 -27.97
N LYS A 432 -31.63 16.19 -28.00
CA LYS A 432 -32.91 16.50 -28.66
C LYS A 432 -33.96 16.86 -27.62
N ALA A 433 -34.83 17.83 -27.92
CA ALA A 433 -35.93 18.20 -27.02
C ALA A 433 -36.88 17.02 -26.72
N THR A 434 -36.92 16.03 -27.60
CA THR A 434 -37.73 14.82 -27.46
C THR A 434 -37.13 13.76 -26.55
N ASP A 435 -35.87 13.85 -26.13
CA ASP A 435 -35.28 12.79 -25.30
C ASP A 435 -36.01 12.72 -23.95
N ALA A 436 -36.24 11.49 -23.46
CA ALA A 436 -36.99 11.24 -22.23
C ALA A 436 -36.43 12.02 -21.02
N ASP A 437 -35.10 12.18 -20.98
CA ASP A 437 -34.34 12.90 -19.97
C ASP A 437 -34.73 14.40 -19.86
N PHE A 438 -35.38 14.97 -20.87
CA PHE A 438 -35.79 16.38 -20.91
C PHE A 438 -37.29 16.61 -20.73
N GLN A 439 -38.10 15.54 -20.76
CA GLN A 439 -39.56 15.60 -20.62
C GLN A 439 -40.01 15.56 -19.15
N GLY A 440 -39.17 15.12 -18.21
CA GLY A 440 -39.53 14.89 -16.80
C GLY A 440 -39.52 16.10 -15.85
N GLY A 441 -39.25 17.32 -16.34
CA GLY A 441 -39.16 18.53 -15.51
C GLY A 441 -37.73 18.93 -15.12
N CYS A 442 -37.56 19.95 -14.26
CA CYS A 442 -36.24 20.50 -13.92
C CYS A 442 -35.43 19.66 -12.91
N ASP A 443 -36.07 18.67 -12.29
CA ASP A 443 -35.47 17.80 -11.26
C ASP A 443 -35.47 16.31 -11.69
N HIS A 444 -35.69 16.02 -12.98
CA HIS A 444 -35.71 14.67 -13.52
C HIS A 444 -34.77 14.51 -14.73
N PRO A 445 -33.87 13.50 -14.76
CA PRO A 445 -33.53 12.59 -13.65
C PRO A 445 -33.03 13.36 -12.41
N PRO A 446 -32.97 12.72 -11.22
CA PRO A 446 -32.43 13.36 -10.02
C PRO A 446 -31.10 14.03 -10.34
N LYS A 447 -30.95 15.30 -9.97
CA LYS A 447 -29.76 16.12 -10.26
C LYS A 447 -28.48 15.35 -9.88
N PRO A 448 -27.39 15.51 -10.65
CA PRO A 448 -26.08 15.00 -10.25
C PRO A 448 -25.77 15.47 -8.83
N TYR A 449 -25.30 14.56 -7.98
CA TYR A 449 -25.03 14.76 -6.55
C TYR A 449 -24.34 16.08 -6.22
N TYR A 450 -23.51 16.60 -7.11
CA TYR A 450 -22.47 17.56 -6.75
C TYR A 450 -22.82 19.04 -6.97
N PHE A 451 -23.83 19.36 -7.79
CA PHE A 451 -24.03 20.76 -8.23
C PHE A 451 -25.50 21.16 -8.21
N ASP A 452 -25.89 21.90 -7.18
CA ASP A 452 -27.24 22.45 -7.07
C ASP A 452 -27.54 23.48 -8.20
N ASN A 453 -26.50 23.98 -8.90
CA ASN A 453 -26.58 25.02 -9.93
C ASN A 453 -26.18 24.59 -11.36
N MET A 454 -25.92 23.30 -11.61
CA MET A 454 -25.59 22.80 -12.95
C MET A 454 -26.66 21.85 -13.49
N GLY A 455 -26.70 21.75 -14.82
CA GLY A 455 -27.58 20.84 -15.54
C GLY A 455 -27.21 19.37 -15.38
N HIS A 456 -28.19 18.49 -15.57
CA HIS A 456 -27.96 17.05 -15.73
C HIS A 456 -27.45 16.68 -17.13
N ALA A 457 -27.45 17.60 -18.09
CA ALA A 457 -26.84 17.42 -19.40
C ALA A 457 -25.66 18.38 -19.60
N PHE A 458 -24.47 17.83 -19.83
CA PHE A 458 -23.26 18.58 -20.14
C PHE A 458 -23.03 18.58 -21.64
N ILE A 459 -23.07 19.76 -22.25
CA ILE A 459 -22.77 19.96 -23.67
C ILE A 459 -21.31 20.37 -23.75
N ILE A 460 -20.47 19.47 -24.26
CA ILE A 460 -19.03 19.70 -24.42
C ILE A 460 -18.76 20.06 -25.87
N VAL A 461 -18.02 21.14 -26.09
CA VAL A 461 -17.57 21.57 -27.41
C VAL A 461 -16.04 21.61 -27.48
N PRO A 462 -15.42 21.37 -28.65
CA PRO A 462 -13.96 21.30 -28.75
C PRO A 462 -13.28 22.66 -28.53
N ILE A 463 -13.85 23.73 -29.09
CA ILE A 463 -13.39 25.12 -28.94
C ILE A 463 -14.59 26.06 -28.80
N PRO A 464 -14.43 27.28 -28.23
CA PRO A 464 -15.52 28.20 -27.96
C PRO A 464 -16.39 28.55 -29.18
N GLU A 465 -15.82 28.53 -30.38
CA GLU A 465 -16.51 28.83 -31.65
C GLU A 465 -17.59 27.81 -32.02
N TYR A 466 -17.52 26.59 -31.46
CA TYR A 466 -18.56 25.57 -31.64
C TYR A 466 -19.63 25.61 -30.54
N ARG A 467 -19.58 26.58 -29.61
CA ARG A 467 -20.67 26.77 -28.64
C ARG A 467 -21.97 26.92 -29.43
N PRO A 468 -23.03 26.14 -29.12
CA PRO A 468 -24.25 26.16 -29.91
C PRO A 468 -24.86 27.58 -29.91
N THR A 469 -24.91 28.22 -31.08
CA THR A 469 -25.43 29.58 -31.24
C THR A 469 -26.93 29.64 -31.57
N VAL A 470 -27.68 28.54 -31.31
CA VAL A 470 -29.08 28.28 -31.75
C VAL A 470 -29.09 27.80 -33.23
N ASP A 471 -29.56 26.62 -33.65
CA ASP A 471 -30.73 25.82 -33.30
C ASP A 471 -30.35 24.36 -33.00
N ILE A 472 -30.77 23.88 -31.84
CA ILE A 472 -30.95 22.43 -31.66
C ILE A 472 -32.38 22.13 -32.10
N GLU A 473 -32.57 21.16 -32.99
CA GLU A 473 -33.87 20.86 -33.57
C GLU A 473 -34.94 20.60 -32.47
N GLY A 474 -35.94 21.48 -32.41
CA GLY A 474 -37.02 21.43 -31.40
C GLY A 474 -36.71 22.07 -30.04
N TRP A 475 -35.57 22.73 -29.85
CA TRP A 475 -35.27 23.44 -28.60
C TRP A 475 -36.13 24.70 -28.40
N ASN A 476 -36.78 24.79 -27.24
CA ASN A 476 -37.44 26.01 -26.78
C ASN A 476 -36.41 26.92 -26.06
N PRO A 477 -36.30 28.21 -26.40
CA PRO A 477 -35.41 29.16 -25.71
C PRO A 477 -35.56 29.22 -24.18
N GLN A 478 -36.72 28.83 -23.62
CA GLN A 478 -36.94 28.73 -22.17
C GLN A 478 -36.01 27.70 -21.49
N TYR A 479 -35.49 26.71 -22.22
CA TYR A 479 -34.57 25.72 -21.68
C TYR A 479 -33.18 26.29 -21.31
N PHE A 480 -32.77 27.43 -21.89
CA PHE A 480 -31.55 28.15 -21.48
C PHE A 480 -31.68 28.84 -20.12
N THR A 481 -32.91 29.03 -19.63
CA THR A 481 -33.17 29.61 -18.31
C THR A 481 -33.35 28.56 -17.22
N CYS A 482 -33.34 27.28 -17.59
CA CYS A 482 -33.45 26.16 -16.66
C CYS A 482 -32.06 25.61 -16.35
N ASN A 483 -31.78 25.27 -15.08
CA ASN A 483 -30.57 24.53 -14.65
C ASN A 483 -30.59 23.06 -15.16
N ARG A 484 -30.88 22.83 -16.44
CA ARG A 484 -30.94 21.52 -17.11
C ARG A 484 -29.70 21.24 -17.95
N PHE A 485 -29.04 22.29 -18.44
CA PHE A 485 -27.85 22.18 -19.29
C PHE A 485 -26.68 22.96 -18.71
N SER A 486 -25.48 22.41 -18.86
CA SER A 486 -24.22 23.12 -18.68
C SER A 486 -23.45 23.03 -19.99
N VAL A 487 -23.11 24.17 -20.59
CA VAL A 487 -22.29 24.23 -21.81
C VAL A 487 -20.87 24.59 -21.39
N MET A 488 -19.89 23.83 -21.87
CA MET A 488 -18.48 24.10 -21.62
C MET A 488 -17.61 23.68 -22.80
N ASP A 489 -16.52 24.40 -23.04
CA ASP A 489 -15.46 23.92 -23.94
C ASP A 489 -14.51 22.94 -23.23
N ILE A 490 -13.56 22.35 -23.97
CA ILE A 490 -12.61 21.37 -23.41
C ILE A 490 -11.77 21.98 -22.29
N ASN A 491 -11.32 23.22 -22.42
CA ASN A 491 -10.47 23.85 -21.41
C ASN A 491 -11.27 24.11 -20.13
N GLU A 492 -12.51 24.58 -20.27
CA GLU A 492 -13.44 24.72 -19.16
C GLU A 492 -13.77 23.37 -18.50
N LEU A 493 -13.92 22.28 -19.29
CA LEU A 493 -14.12 20.94 -18.76
C LEU A 493 -12.91 20.46 -17.96
N VAL A 494 -11.69 20.67 -18.47
CA VAL A 494 -10.44 20.34 -17.77
C VAL A 494 -10.33 21.12 -16.47
N GLU A 495 -10.54 22.43 -16.53
CA GLU A 495 -10.55 23.30 -15.36
C GLU A 495 -11.60 22.84 -14.34
N PHE A 496 -12.82 22.56 -14.80
CA PHE A 496 -13.90 22.03 -13.98
C PHE A 496 -13.48 20.73 -13.27
N LEU A 497 -12.87 19.79 -14.00
CA LEU A 497 -12.42 18.50 -13.47
C LEU A 497 -11.32 18.65 -12.41
N PHE A 498 -10.36 19.56 -12.62
CA PHE A 498 -9.24 19.75 -11.69
C PHE A 498 -9.53 20.74 -10.56
N LYS A 499 -10.37 21.78 -10.74
CA LYS A 499 -10.78 22.66 -9.62
C LYS A 499 -11.68 21.93 -8.62
N PHE A 500 -12.33 20.86 -9.05
CA PHE A 500 -13.30 20.18 -8.23
C PHE A 500 -12.69 19.54 -6.98
N GLU A 501 -13.25 19.88 -5.82
CA GLU A 501 -13.04 19.14 -4.59
C GLU A 501 -14.27 18.27 -4.29
N PRO A 502 -14.13 16.93 -4.17
CA PRO A 502 -15.26 16.04 -3.90
C PRO A 502 -15.74 16.09 -2.43
N HIS A 503 -15.93 17.28 -1.86
CA HIS A 503 -16.53 17.42 -0.53
C HIS A 503 -18.03 17.60 -0.63
N HIS A 504 -18.73 16.46 -0.74
CA HIS A 504 -20.18 16.42 -0.88
C HIS A 504 -20.86 16.33 0.50
N TYR A 505 -21.35 17.48 0.98
CA TYR A 505 -21.99 17.61 2.30
C TYR A 505 -23.17 16.65 2.53
N LYS A 506 -23.91 16.30 1.45
CA LYS A 506 -25.04 15.36 1.49
C LYS A 506 -24.62 13.88 1.62
N LEU A 507 -23.36 13.51 1.33
CA LEU A 507 -22.81 12.14 1.50
C LEU A 507 -21.94 12.02 2.75
N SER A 508 -21.25 13.10 3.13
CA SER A 508 -20.42 13.17 4.35
C SER A 508 -21.21 13.59 5.59
N GLY A 509 -22.41 14.17 5.42
CA GLY A 509 -23.18 14.80 6.49
C GLY A 509 -22.53 16.06 7.07
N LYS A 510 -21.44 16.55 6.48
CA LYS A 510 -20.67 17.71 6.95
C LYS A 510 -20.43 18.68 5.79
N GLU A 511 -20.97 19.89 5.92
CA GLU A 511 -20.63 21.01 5.06
C GLU A 511 -19.19 21.44 5.39
N ASP A 512 -18.26 21.32 4.45
CA ASP A 512 -16.90 21.85 4.59
C ASP A 512 -16.79 23.16 3.80
N LYS A 513 -15.90 24.05 4.21
CA LYS A 513 -15.63 25.33 3.54
C LYS A 513 -15.15 25.16 2.10
N THR A 514 -14.74 23.96 1.70
CA THR A 514 -14.31 23.64 0.34
C THR A 514 -15.39 23.01 -0.52
N THR A 515 -16.59 22.77 0.01
CA THR A 515 -17.75 22.36 -0.79
C THR A 515 -18.05 23.44 -1.82
N PHE A 516 -17.86 23.11 -3.09
CA PHE A 516 -18.02 24.04 -4.20
C PHE A 516 -19.50 24.39 -4.38
N LYS A 517 -19.89 25.63 -4.06
CA LYS A 517 -21.30 26.05 -3.97
C LYS A 517 -21.95 26.40 -5.31
N SER A 518 -21.15 26.76 -6.31
CA SER A 518 -21.65 27.15 -7.63
C SER A 518 -20.55 27.17 -8.69
N TRP A 519 -20.79 26.54 -9.85
CA TRP A 519 -20.00 26.80 -11.06
C TRP A 519 -20.56 28.00 -11.81
N GLN A 520 -19.71 28.98 -12.12
CA GLN A 520 -20.00 29.96 -13.17
C GLN A 520 -19.01 29.69 -14.31
N PRO A 521 -19.48 29.40 -15.53
CA PRO A 521 -18.58 29.36 -16.67
C PRO A 521 -17.88 30.72 -16.78
N PHE A 522 -16.59 30.72 -17.14
CA PHE A 522 -15.85 31.97 -17.31
C PHE A 522 -16.51 32.74 -18.47
N ASN A 523 -17.15 33.86 -18.14
CA ASN A 523 -17.50 34.83 -19.18
C ASN A 523 -16.18 35.42 -19.68
N GLN A 524 -16.01 35.51 -21.00
CA GLN A 524 -14.85 36.14 -21.68
C GLN A 524 -14.54 37.59 -21.23
N THR A 525 -15.27 38.14 -20.26
CA THR A 525 -15.15 39.49 -19.75
C THR A 525 -14.54 39.61 -18.35
N ASN A 526 -14.05 38.53 -17.73
CA ASN A 526 -13.21 38.62 -16.52
C ASN A 526 -12.05 37.62 -16.57
#